data_AF-K7FBW3-F1
#
_entry.id   AF-K7FBW3-F1
#
_cell.length_a   1.000
_cell.length_b   1.000
_cell.length_c   1.000
_cell.angle_alpha   90.00
_cell.angle_beta   90.00
_cell.angle_gamma   90.00
#
_symmetry.space_group_name_H-M   'P 1'
#
loop_
_entity.id
_entity.type
_entity.pdbx_description
1 polymer ?
#
loop_
_entity_poly.entity_id
_entity_poly.type
_entity_poly.pdbx_seq_one_letter_code
_entity_poly.pdbx_strand_id
1 'polypeptide(L)'
;MAFQLEEYLRAVFRNKLLLPRMPEREDDCLTPATRLLEKRRELAEVERALLVQKEEFQMKMESLQQRRKELQHKEGQLKEAIFKFDKFLKENDSKRSRALHKAKEQREQVAQKNVEALQLRQEVIQLLRERNRLQRCLEAHAVFQSYLQGVLEKTEQFQETRALISHARTLAATRAALLQRDQGGREAMEEARAQLQQYLEQSRSKVMQLNNQLAVLQAQREQARAKVHQWESKWTEIQSTAARKTLQLGQIRMATLNLFQLALKQMKLPVNVPLEDTETQLDVVQLCLLDLADILADLRKGEPASASQ
;
A
#
# COMPACT_ATOMS: atom_id res chain seq x y z
N MET A 1 103.08 28.01 -25.56
CA MET A 1 103.97 28.54 -24.50
C MET A 1 105.34 27.82 -24.43
N ALA A 2 105.77 27.12 -25.48
CA ALA A 2 107.09 26.46 -25.52
C ALA A 2 108.23 27.39 -25.98
N PHE A 3 107.94 28.42 -26.78
CA PHE A 3 108.93 29.33 -27.39
C PHE A 3 109.73 30.19 -26.39
N GLN A 4 109.13 30.59 -25.26
CA GLN A 4 109.82 31.45 -24.27
C GLN A 4 110.81 30.67 -23.39
N LEU A 5 110.56 29.38 -23.16
CA LEU A 5 111.46 28.55 -22.38
C LEU A 5 112.72 28.21 -23.18
N GLU A 6 112.59 27.95 -24.48
CA GLU A 6 113.74 27.70 -25.36
C GLU A 6 114.66 28.90 -25.51
N GLU A 7 114.10 30.11 -25.71
CA GLU A 7 114.91 31.33 -25.81
C GLU A 7 115.57 31.69 -24.48
N TYR A 8 114.86 31.53 -23.36
CA TYR A 8 115.41 31.73 -22.03
C TYR A 8 116.52 30.71 -21.71
N LEU A 9 116.31 29.43 -22.04
CA LEU A 9 117.32 28.40 -21.86
C LEU A 9 118.53 28.63 -22.78
N ARG A 10 118.34 29.07 -24.03
CA ARG A 10 119.45 29.48 -24.91
C ARG A 10 120.23 30.67 -24.37
N ALA A 11 119.55 31.69 -23.83
CA ALA A 11 120.19 32.86 -23.23
C ALA A 11 120.96 32.49 -21.96
N VAL A 12 120.39 31.65 -21.09
CA VAL A 12 121.05 31.17 -19.87
C VAL A 12 122.21 30.23 -20.18
N PHE A 13 122.08 29.34 -21.18
CA PHE A 13 123.20 28.50 -21.64
C PHE A 13 124.33 29.34 -22.25
N ARG A 14 124.01 30.35 -23.08
CA ARG A 14 125.00 31.28 -23.63
C ARG A 14 125.74 32.04 -22.54
N ASN A 15 125.04 32.47 -21.48
CA ASN A 15 125.65 33.18 -20.36
C ASN A 15 126.47 32.27 -19.43
N LYS A 16 126.15 30.98 -19.31
CA LYS A 16 126.88 30.03 -18.45
C LYS A 16 128.05 29.30 -19.11
N LEU A 17 128.07 29.22 -20.45
CA LEU A 17 129.20 28.69 -21.23
C LEU A 17 130.34 29.70 -21.45
N LEU A 18 130.19 30.93 -20.96
CA LEU A 18 131.29 31.87 -20.81
C LEU A 18 132.24 31.30 -19.74
N LEU A 19 133.16 30.43 -20.16
CA LEU A 19 134.42 30.20 -19.44
C LEU A 19 134.96 31.58 -19.02
N PRO A 20 135.51 31.72 -17.79
CA PRO A 20 136.16 32.97 -17.39
C PRO A 20 137.08 33.38 -18.54
N ARG A 21 136.94 34.61 -19.05
CA ARG A 21 137.88 35.16 -20.04
C ARG A 21 139.28 34.93 -19.47
N MET A 22 139.99 33.99 -20.07
CA MET A 22 141.40 33.76 -19.76
C MET A 22 142.12 35.08 -20.03
N PRO A 23 142.86 35.62 -19.05
CA PRO A 23 143.57 36.89 -19.24
C PRO A 23 144.48 36.81 -20.47
N GLU A 24 144.59 37.93 -21.18
CA GLU A 24 145.33 38.06 -22.44
C GLU A 24 146.81 37.68 -22.26
N ARG A 25 147.36 36.97 -23.25
CA ARG A 25 148.73 36.44 -23.21
C ARG A 25 149.74 37.59 -23.35
N GLU A 26 150.52 37.84 -22.30
CA GLU A 26 151.83 38.49 -22.43
C GLU A 26 152.89 37.38 -22.49
N ASP A 27 153.19 36.90 -23.69
CA ASP A 27 154.08 35.78 -23.97
C ASP A 27 155.44 36.28 -24.49
N ASP A 28 156.13 37.16 -23.77
CA ASP A 28 157.54 37.47 -24.04
C ASP A 28 158.38 37.19 -22.78
N CYS A 29 159.29 36.22 -22.92
CA CYS A 29 160.36 35.85 -21.96
C CYS A 29 159.99 34.97 -20.73
N LEU A 30 159.31 33.83 -20.91
CA LEU A 30 159.17 32.80 -19.85
C LEU A 30 159.62 31.40 -20.32
N THR A 31 160.45 30.73 -19.51
CA THR A 31 160.94 29.35 -19.72
C THR A 31 159.83 28.29 -19.65
N PRO A 32 159.96 27.12 -20.30
CA PRO A 32 158.95 26.05 -20.30
C PRO A 32 158.44 25.61 -18.91
N ALA A 33 159.28 25.73 -17.87
CA ALA A 33 158.94 25.39 -16.49
C ALA A 33 157.96 26.40 -15.82
N THR A 34 158.04 27.70 -16.16
CA THR A 34 157.17 28.74 -15.59
C THR A 34 155.78 28.73 -16.23
N ARG A 35 155.69 28.51 -17.56
CA ARG A 35 154.39 28.28 -18.25
C ARG A 35 153.63 27.09 -17.69
N LEU A 36 154.33 26.03 -17.29
CA LEU A 36 153.72 24.84 -16.70
C LEU A 36 153.17 25.11 -15.28
N LEU A 37 153.82 25.97 -14.51
CA LEU A 37 153.34 26.43 -13.20
C LEU A 37 152.11 27.34 -13.30
N GLU A 38 152.07 28.24 -14.28
CA GLU A 38 150.91 29.09 -14.56
C GLU A 38 149.71 28.26 -15.03
N LYS A 39 149.92 27.32 -15.96
CA LYS A 39 148.86 26.39 -16.37
C LYS A 39 148.37 25.51 -15.21
N ARG A 40 149.24 25.12 -14.26
CA ARG A 40 148.82 24.44 -13.03
C ARG A 40 148.02 25.34 -12.08
N ARG A 41 148.35 26.63 -11.99
CA ARG A 41 147.57 27.60 -11.20
C ARG A 41 146.20 27.87 -11.83
N GLU A 42 146.14 28.09 -13.14
CA GLU A 42 144.89 28.25 -13.89
C GLU A 42 144.02 26.99 -13.78
N LEU A 43 144.59 25.80 -13.91
CA LEU A 43 143.88 24.54 -13.69
C LEU A 43 143.33 24.45 -12.27
N ALA A 44 144.13 24.81 -11.26
CA ALA A 44 143.67 24.82 -9.87
C ALA A 44 142.56 25.86 -9.62
N GLU A 45 142.60 27.02 -10.27
CA GLU A 45 141.56 28.06 -10.18
C GLU A 45 140.27 27.63 -10.87
N VAL A 46 140.36 27.02 -12.06
CA VAL A 46 139.22 26.45 -12.78
C VAL A 46 138.64 25.26 -12.02
N GLU A 47 139.47 24.39 -11.44
CA GLU A 47 139.03 23.29 -10.59
C GLU A 47 138.31 23.79 -9.33
N ARG A 48 138.84 24.83 -8.67
CA ARG A 48 138.16 25.48 -7.53
C ARG A 48 136.83 26.10 -7.94
N ALA A 49 136.77 26.82 -9.05
CA ALA A 49 135.54 27.41 -9.57
C ALA A 49 134.50 26.34 -9.96
N LEU A 50 134.96 25.22 -10.54
CA LEU A 50 134.12 24.07 -10.87
C LEU A 50 133.59 23.38 -9.61
N LEU A 51 134.39 23.26 -8.55
CA LEU A 51 133.95 22.72 -7.26
C LEU A 51 132.87 23.59 -6.64
N VAL A 52 133.07 24.93 -6.60
CA VAL A 52 132.04 25.87 -6.11
C VAL A 52 130.76 25.77 -6.94
N GLN A 53 130.84 25.68 -8.27
CA GLN A 53 129.65 25.51 -9.10
C GLN A 53 128.95 24.16 -8.90
N LYS A 54 129.70 23.08 -8.66
CA LYS A 54 129.15 21.76 -8.33
C LYS A 54 128.42 21.80 -6.99
N GLU A 55 129.02 22.42 -5.98
CA GLU A 55 128.41 22.64 -4.66
C GLU A 55 127.13 23.48 -4.77
N GLU A 56 127.17 24.61 -5.49
CA GLU A 56 125.98 25.43 -5.74
C GLU A 56 124.88 24.67 -6.49
N PHE A 57 125.23 23.88 -7.51
CA PHE A 57 124.29 23.07 -8.25
C PHE A 57 123.67 22.00 -7.34
N GLN A 58 124.48 21.38 -6.49
CA GLN A 58 124.03 20.38 -5.53
C GLN A 58 123.07 20.99 -4.50
N MET A 59 123.41 22.14 -3.92
CA MET A 59 122.51 22.90 -3.03
C MET A 59 121.18 23.28 -3.72
N LYS A 60 121.24 23.73 -4.98
CA LYS A 60 120.04 24.03 -5.79
C LYS A 60 119.21 22.77 -6.09
N MET A 61 119.85 21.64 -6.36
CA MET A 61 119.15 20.36 -6.57
C MET A 61 118.48 19.86 -5.29
N GLU A 62 119.16 19.96 -4.14
CA GLU A 62 118.62 19.56 -2.84
C GLU A 62 117.41 20.42 -2.44
N SER A 63 117.50 21.75 -2.59
CA SER A 63 116.36 22.65 -2.35
C SER A 63 115.18 22.41 -3.30
N LEU A 64 115.42 22.13 -4.59
CA LEU A 64 114.36 21.75 -5.52
C LEU A 64 113.74 20.40 -5.18
N GLN A 65 114.54 19.43 -4.73
CA GLN A 65 114.04 18.15 -4.24
C GLN A 65 113.18 18.30 -2.98
N GLN A 66 113.61 19.13 -2.03
CA GLN A 66 112.82 19.47 -0.85
C GLN A 66 111.50 20.14 -1.26
N ARG A 67 111.55 21.12 -2.16
CA ARG A 67 110.35 21.81 -2.66
C ARG A 67 109.39 20.88 -3.40
N ARG A 68 109.90 19.92 -4.18
CA ARG A 68 109.09 18.88 -4.82
C ARG A 68 108.40 17.99 -3.78
N LYS A 69 109.11 17.56 -2.74
CA LYS A 69 108.53 16.77 -1.63
C LYS A 69 107.45 17.55 -0.88
N GLU A 70 107.68 18.83 -0.59
CA GLU A 70 106.66 19.72 0.01
C GLU A 70 105.41 19.85 -0.86
N LEU A 71 105.58 20.06 -2.17
CA LEU A 71 104.45 20.19 -3.09
C LEU A 71 103.65 18.89 -3.18
N GLN A 72 104.31 17.74 -3.27
CA GLN A 72 103.64 16.43 -3.23
C GLN A 72 102.89 16.21 -1.92
N HIS A 73 103.47 16.61 -0.78
CA HIS A 73 102.79 16.54 0.51
C HIS A 73 101.55 17.44 0.57
N LYS A 74 101.64 18.69 0.10
CA LYS A 74 100.50 19.62 0.02
C LYS A 74 99.43 19.12 -0.94
N GLU A 75 99.81 18.55 -2.08
CA GLU A 75 98.87 17.94 -3.02
C GLU A 75 98.13 16.75 -2.38
N GLY A 76 98.84 15.91 -1.62
CA GLY A 76 98.23 14.83 -0.84
C GLY A 76 97.23 15.35 0.19
N GLN A 77 97.59 16.37 0.97
CA GLN A 77 96.70 17.01 1.94
C GLN A 77 95.44 17.60 1.28
N LEU A 78 95.59 18.26 0.12
CA LEU A 78 94.47 18.81 -0.63
C LEU A 78 93.53 17.71 -1.14
N LYS A 79 94.08 16.61 -1.69
CA LYS A 79 93.28 15.45 -2.12
C LYS A 79 92.50 14.86 -0.94
N GLU A 80 93.14 14.66 0.21
CA GLU A 80 92.47 14.19 1.42
C GLU A 80 91.38 15.15 1.90
N ALA A 81 91.65 16.46 1.86
CA ALA A 81 90.66 17.47 2.24
C ALA A 81 89.44 17.42 1.31
N ILE A 82 89.64 17.30 -0.01
CA ILE A 82 88.56 17.14 -0.99
C ILE A 82 87.73 15.90 -0.67
N PHE A 83 88.35 14.74 -0.42
CA PHE A 83 87.62 13.53 -0.03
C PHE A 83 86.81 13.70 1.26
N LYS A 84 87.37 14.39 2.26
CA LYS A 84 86.67 14.70 3.52
C LYS A 84 85.49 15.64 3.29
N PHE A 85 85.65 16.67 2.46
CA PHE A 85 84.58 17.61 2.10
C PHE A 85 83.48 16.92 1.29
N ASP A 86 83.82 16.11 0.29
CA ASP A 86 82.83 15.35 -0.48
C ASP A 86 82.03 14.40 0.41
N LYS A 87 82.71 13.71 1.34
CA LYS A 87 82.05 12.85 2.33
C LYS A 87 81.11 13.67 3.22
N PHE A 88 81.57 14.82 3.72
CA PHE A 88 80.76 15.71 4.55
C PHE A 88 79.54 16.25 3.80
N LEU A 89 79.68 16.68 2.54
CA LEU A 89 78.59 17.15 1.69
C LEU A 89 77.55 16.05 1.48
N LYS A 90 77.98 14.84 1.10
CA LYS A 90 77.08 13.67 0.94
C LYS A 90 76.34 13.35 2.24
N GLU A 91 77.03 13.35 3.38
CA GLU A 91 76.40 13.13 4.68
C GLU A 91 75.41 14.23 5.05
N ASN A 92 75.75 15.50 4.80
CA ASN A 92 74.88 16.64 5.06
C ASN A 92 73.63 16.60 4.18
N ASP A 93 73.78 16.35 2.88
CA ASP A 93 72.66 16.17 1.95
C ASP A 93 71.78 15.00 2.36
N SER A 94 72.37 13.89 2.82
CA SER A 94 71.60 12.77 3.35
C SER A 94 70.80 13.15 4.62
N LYS A 95 71.38 13.95 5.52
CA LYS A 95 70.71 14.45 6.74
C LYS A 95 69.59 15.41 6.38
N ARG A 96 69.84 16.34 5.44
CA ARG A 96 68.86 17.29 4.92
C ARG A 96 67.70 16.57 4.25
N SER A 97 67.99 15.60 3.37
CA SER A 97 66.98 14.80 2.69
C SER A 97 66.10 14.03 3.69
N ARG A 98 66.69 13.36 4.69
CA ARG A 98 65.94 12.70 5.76
C ARG A 98 65.06 13.67 6.56
N ALA A 99 65.60 14.83 6.92
CA ALA A 99 64.85 15.84 7.67
C ALA A 99 63.66 16.39 6.85
N LEU A 100 63.86 16.65 5.57
CA LEU A 100 62.81 17.10 4.66
C LEU A 100 61.73 16.03 4.47
N HIS A 101 62.13 14.77 4.28
CA HIS A 101 61.19 13.66 4.15
C HIS A 101 60.35 13.50 5.42
N LYS A 102 60.99 13.51 6.60
CA LYS A 102 60.29 13.41 7.88
C LYS A 102 59.33 14.59 8.10
N ALA A 103 59.74 15.80 7.74
CA ALA A 103 58.88 16.99 7.83
C ALA A 103 57.67 16.88 6.88
N LYS A 104 57.86 16.33 5.67
CA LYS A 104 56.77 16.10 4.71
C LYS A 104 55.78 15.05 5.24
N GLU A 105 56.26 13.90 5.70
CA GLU A 105 55.41 12.85 6.30
C GLU A 105 54.61 13.39 7.49
N GLN A 106 55.25 14.16 8.38
CA GLN A 106 54.56 14.77 9.52
C GLN A 106 53.47 15.75 9.08
N ARG A 107 53.71 16.56 8.04
CA ARG A 107 52.69 17.45 7.49
C ARG A 107 51.51 16.69 6.89
N GLU A 108 51.77 15.61 6.17
CA GLU A 108 50.73 14.75 5.60
C GLU A 108 49.90 14.06 6.70
N GLN A 109 50.56 13.53 7.74
CA GLN A 109 49.87 12.94 8.90
C GLN A 109 49.00 13.96 9.64
N VAL A 110 49.50 15.17 9.87
CA VAL A 110 48.71 16.26 10.49
C VAL A 110 47.51 16.63 9.62
N ALA A 111 47.69 16.73 8.30
CA ALA A 111 46.59 17.01 7.38
C ALA A 111 45.51 15.93 7.42
N GLN A 112 45.89 14.64 7.41
CA GLN A 112 44.97 13.51 7.52
C GLN A 112 44.21 13.54 8.86
N LYS A 113 44.92 13.71 9.98
CA LYS A 113 44.34 13.83 11.32
C LYS A 113 43.37 15.00 11.43
N ASN A 114 43.67 16.13 10.78
CA ASN A 114 42.79 17.30 10.79
C ASN A 114 41.48 17.05 10.03
N VAL A 115 41.54 16.34 8.89
CA VAL A 115 40.33 15.95 8.15
C VAL A 115 39.47 15.00 8.98
N GLU A 116 40.08 13.98 9.58
CA GLU A 116 39.41 13.04 10.48
C GLU A 116 38.76 13.77 11.68
N ALA A 117 39.48 14.70 12.30
CA ALA A 117 38.96 15.51 13.40
C ALA A 117 37.75 16.37 12.99
N LEU A 118 37.74 16.89 11.76
CA LEU A 118 36.59 17.64 11.24
C LEU A 118 35.37 16.73 11.00
N GLN A 119 35.58 15.53 10.45
CA GLN A 119 34.53 14.53 10.24
C GLN A 119 33.90 14.12 11.57
N LEU A 120 34.72 13.73 12.55
CA LEU A 120 34.26 13.35 13.88
C LEU A 120 33.51 14.49 14.59
N ARG A 121 33.95 15.75 14.42
CA ARG A 121 33.22 16.92 14.96
C ARG A 121 31.83 17.06 14.33
N GLN A 122 31.70 16.82 13.03
CA GLN A 122 30.39 16.87 12.35
C GLN A 122 29.48 15.74 12.84
N GLU A 123 30.00 14.53 13.00
CA GLU A 123 29.26 13.39 13.54
C GLU A 123 28.75 13.66 14.96
N VAL A 124 29.59 14.22 15.83
CA VAL A 124 29.19 14.62 17.19
C VAL A 124 28.04 15.62 17.15
N ILE A 125 28.08 16.61 16.25
CA ILE A 125 26.98 17.58 16.10
C ILE A 125 25.69 16.89 15.65
N GLN A 126 25.76 15.94 14.72
CA GLN A 126 24.59 15.19 14.25
C GLN A 126 23.99 14.33 15.37
N LEU A 127 24.82 13.56 16.08
CA LEU A 127 24.39 12.72 17.20
C LEU A 127 23.78 13.56 18.33
N LEU A 128 24.34 14.73 18.63
CA LEU A 128 23.75 15.65 19.61
C LEU A 128 22.39 16.17 19.18
N ARG A 129 22.18 16.46 17.88
CA ARG A 129 20.86 16.86 17.36
C ARG A 129 19.84 15.74 17.49
N GLU A 130 20.22 14.51 17.15
CA GLU A 130 19.34 13.33 17.30
C GLU A 130 19.00 13.06 18.75
N ARG A 131 19.99 13.07 19.64
CA ARG A 131 19.78 12.96 21.08
C ARG A 131 18.82 14.04 21.59
N ASN A 132 19.03 15.30 21.19
CA ASN A 132 18.13 16.40 21.55
C ASN A 132 16.70 16.16 21.08
N ARG A 133 16.52 15.70 19.84
CA ARG A 133 15.21 15.36 19.30
C ARG A 133 14.54 14.26 20.12
N LEU A 134 15.26 13.16 20.37
CA LEU A 134 14.76 12.03 21.14
C LEU A 134 14.42 12.43 22.58
N GLN A 135 15.25 13.25 23.20
CA GLN A 135 15.02 13.76 24.56
C GLN A 135 13.74 14.62 24.62
N ARG A 136 13.54 15.54 23.68
CA ARG A 136 12.27 16.31 23.59
C ARG A 136 11.07 15.41 23.39
N CYS A 137 11.20 14.37 22.57
CA CYS A 137 10.14 13.37 22.40
C CYS A 137 9.87 12.67 23.74
N LEU A 138 10.89 12.21 24.47
CA LEU A 138 10.71 11.57 25.78
C LEU A 138 10.03 12.51 26.79
N GLU A 139 10.48 13.75 26.88
CA GLU A 139 9.89 14.77 27.76
C GLU A 139 8.42 15.03 27.42
N ALA A 140 8.07 15.10 26.13
CA ALA A 140 6.68 15.24 25.70
C ALA A 140 5.81 14.03 26.09
N HIS A 141 6.38 12.82 26.09
CA HIS A 141 5.66 11.60 26.46
C HIS A 141 5.68 11.31 27.97
N ALA A 142 6.48 12.03 28.75
CA ALA A 142 6.57 11.85 30.21
C ALA A 142 5.21 12.02 30.90
N VAL A 143 4.35 12.90 30.38
CA VAL A 143 2.98 13.09 30.90
C VAL A 143 2.18 11.79 30.89
N PHE A 144 2.31 10.97 29.84
CA PHE A 144 1.60 9.69 29.76
C PHE A 144 2.16 8.68 30.75
N GLN A 145 3.48 8.67 30.97
CA GLN A 145 4.11 7.82 31.98
C GLN A 145 3.62 8.19 33.38
N SER A 146 3.64 9.48 33.75
CA SER A 146 3.18 9.95 35.06
C SER A 146 1.69 9.66 35.26
N TYR A 147 0.87 9.85 34.22
CA TYR A 147 -0.54 9.47 34.26
C TYR A 147 -0.73 7.97 34.52
N LEU A 148 -0.02 7.12 33.79
CA LEU A 148 -0.11 5.66 33.92
C LEU A 148 0.38 5.18 35.29
N GLN A 149 1.43 5.80 35.84
CA GLN A 149 1.89 5.54 37.20
C GLN A 149 0.82 5.94 38.23
N GLY A 150 0.21 7.12 38.10
CA GLY A 150 -0.89 7.54 38.98
C GLY A 150 -2.14 6.66 38.88
N VAL A 151 -2.42 6.08 37.71
CA VAL A 151 -3.49 5.07 37.56
C VAL A 151 -3.10 3.76 38.24
N LEU A 152 -1.84 3.33 38.12
CA LEU A 152 -1.34 2.12 38.77
C LEU A 152 -1.35 2.24 40.29
N GLU A 153 -0.96 3.39 40.85
CA GLU A 153 -1.04 3.67 42.29
C GLU A 153 -2.47 3.57 42.83
N LYS A 154 -3.47 3.98 42.03
CA LYS A 154 -4.89 3.87 42.40
C LYS A 154 -5.47 2.48 42.17
N THR A 155 -4.80 1.64 41.38
CA THR A 155 -5.31 0.34 40.95
C THR A 155 -4.43 -0.76 41.52
N GLU A 156 -4.79 -1.26 42.72
CA GLU A 156 -4.04 -2.30 43.44
C GLU A 156 -3.92 -3.65 42.68
N GLN A 157 -4.71 -3.82 41.61
CA GLN A 157 -4.77 -5.06 40.83
C GLN A 157 -3.56 -5.29 39.91
N PHE A 158 -2.76 -4.26 39.61
CA PHE A 158 -1.64 -4.37 38.68
C PHE A 158 -0.35 -3.86 39.31
N GLN A 159 0.71 -4.68 39.24
CA GLN A 159 2.04 -4.32 39.75
C GLN A 159 2.87 -3.54 38.72
N GLU A 160 2.59 -3.72 37.43
CA GLU A 160 3.34 -3.08 36.34
C GLU A 160 2.44 -2.36 35.35
N THR A 161 2.90 -1.20 34.86
CA THR A 161 2.20 -0.43 33.82
C THR A 161 1.99 -1.25 32.54
N ARG A 162 2.93 -2.14 32.22
CA ARG A 162 2.82 -3.02 31.04
C ARG A 162 1.65 -4.00 31.17
N ALA A 163 1.42 -4.55 32.36
CA ALA A 163 0.30 -5.45 32.63
C ALA A 163 -1.05 -4.73 32.56
N LEU A 164 -1.12 -3.49 33.05
CA LEU A 164 -2.30 -2.64 32.89
C LEU A 164 -2.62 -2.38 31.40
N ILE A 165 -1.59 -2.04 30.60
CA ILE A 165 -1.76 -1.79 29.16
C ILE A 165 -2.17 -3.06 28.43
N SER A 166 -1.57 -4.22 28.73
CA SER A 166 -1.95 -5.48 28.07
C SER A 166 -3.40 -5.83 28.38
N HIS A 167 -3.82 -5.70 29.65
CA HIS A 167 -5.20 -5.92 30.06
C HIS A 167 -6.17 -4.93 29.36
N ALA A 168 -5.83 -3.64 29.29
CA ALA A 168 -6.64 -2.65 28.60
C ALA A 168 -6.78 -2.96 27.10
N ARG A 169 -5.69 -3.44 26.45
CA ARG A 169 -5.72 -3.87 25.05
C ARG A 169 -6.59 -5.10 24.85
N THR A 170 -6.47 -6.10 25.72
CA THR A 170 -7.34 -7.29 25.64
C THR A 170 -8.80 -6.90 25.85
N LEU A 171 -9.10 -6.01 26.80
CA LEU A 171 -10.45 -5.53 27.05
C LEU A 171 -11.03 -4.73 25.87
N ALA A 172 -10.21 -3.90 25.24
CA ALA A 172 -10.59 -3.16 24.03
C ALA A 172 -10.89 -4.13 22.87
N ALA A 173 -10.05 -5.15 22.67
CA ALA A 173 -10.25 -6.17 21.66
C ALA A 173 -11.51 -7.01 21.91
N THR A 174 -11.74 -7.45 23.16
CA THR A 174 -12.96 -8.19 23.52
C THR A 174 -14.19 -7.32 23.35
N ARG A 175 -14.14 -6.03 23.72
CA ARG A 175 -15.25 -5.09 23.51
C ARG A 175 -15.57 -4.94 22.02
N ALA A 176 -14.56 -4.81 21.16
CA ALA A 176 -14.76 -4.73 19.72
C ALA A 176 -15.43 -5.99 19.16
N ALA A 177 -14.96 -7.18 19.57
CA ALA A 177 -15.55 -8.46 19.16
C ALA A 177 -17.01 -8.62 19.64
N LEU A 178 -17.31 -8.21 20.88
CA LEU A 178 -18.67 -8.23 21.41
C LEU A 178 -19.60 -7.29 20.66
N LEU A 179 -19.13 -6.07 20.32
CA LEU A 179 -19.92 -5.13 19.52
C LEU A 179 -20.21 -5.66 18.12
N GLN A 180 -19.24 -6.30 17.47
CA GLN A 180 -19.47 -6.94 16.17
C GLN A 180 -20.48 -8.08 16.27
N ARG A 181 -20.39 -8.91 17.31
CA ARG A 181 -21.36 -9.99 17.53
C ARG A 181 -22.77 -9.45 17.81
N ASP A 182 -22.88 -8.38 18.59
CA ASP A 182 -24.16 -7.73 18.87
C ASP A 182 -24.76 -7.10 17.61
N GLN A 183 -23.94 -6.46 16.76
CA GLN A 183 -24.36 -5.96 15.46
C GLN A 183 -24.88 -7.08 14.57
N GLY A 184 -24.13 -8.17 14.39
CA GLY A 184 -24.59 -9.32 13.60
C GLY A 184 -25.85 -9.97 14.18
N GLY A 185 -26.00 -10.00 15.51
CA GLY A 185 -27.22 -10.47 16.16
C GLY A 185 -28.43 -9.56 15.91
N ARG A 186 -28.25 -8.24 15.89
CA ARG A 186 -29.30 -7.27 15.54
C ARG A 186 -29.70 -7.40 14.08
N GLU A 187 -28.75 -7.53 13.17
CA GLU A 187 -29.02 -7.74 11.74
C GLU A 187 -29.83 -9.01 11.52
N ALA A 188 -29.42 -10.15 12.09
CA ALA A 188 -30.17 -11.40 12.01
C ALA A 188 -31.59 -11.30 12.59
N MET A 189 -31.77 -10.52 13.67
CA MET A 189 -33.07 -10.31 14.29
C MET A 189 -33.98 -9.42 13.44
N GLU A 190 -33.44 -8.37 12.80
CA GLU A 190 -34.17 -7.55 11.83
C GLU A 190 -34.53 -8.35 10.57
N GLU A 191 -33.65 -9.21 10.07
CA GLU A 191 -33.96 -10.14 8.97
C GLU A 191 -35.11 -11.09 9.32
N ALA A 192 -35.07 -11.71 10.50
CA ALA A 192 -36.13 -12.59 10.97
C ALA A 192 -37.47 -11.83 11.16
N ARG A 193 -37.43 -10.59 11.66
CA ARG A 193 -38.60 -9.71 11.75
C ARG A 193 -39.18 -9.40 10.37
N ALA A 194 -38.34 -9.06 9.40
CA ALA A 194 -38.77 -8.78 8.03
C ALA A 194 -39.42 -10.01 7.38
N GLN A 195 -38.83 -11.20 7.56
CA GLN A 195 -39.40 -12.47 7.08
C GLN A 195 -40.77 -12.75 7.71
N LEU A 196 -40.90 -12.55 9.02
CA LEU A 196 -42.18 -12.73 9.72
C LEU A 196 -43.25 -11.74 9.21
N GLN A 197 -42.88 -10.47 9.03
CA GLN A 197 -43.80 -9.46 8.48
C GLN A 197 -44.29 -9.85 7.08
N GLN A 198 -43.37 -10.27 6.20
CA GLN A 198 -43.72 -10.75 4.87
C GLN A 198 -44.68 -11.95 4.93
N TYR A 199 -44.42 -12.92 5.80
CA TYR A 199 -45.32 -14.07 5.98
C TYR A 199 -46.71 -13.66 6.46
N LEU A 200 -46.79 -12.74 7.44
CA LEU A 200 -48.06 -12.23 7.95
C LEU A 200 -48.84 -11.46 6.88
N GLU A 201 -48.17 -10.65 6.07
CA GLU A 201 -48.78 -9.95 4.94
C GLU A 201 -49.33 -10.92 3.91
N GLN A 202 -48.54 -11.91 3.48
CA GLN A 202 -48.98 -12.96 2.56
C GLN A 202 -50.19 -13.73 3.09
N SER A 203 -50.17 -14.10 4.38
CA SER A 203 -51.30 -14.78 5.02
C SER A 203 -52.55 -13.88 5.07
N ARG A 204 -52.40 -12.59 5.40
CA ARG A 204 -53.52 -11.62 5.40
C ARG A 204 -54.10 -11.46 3.99
N SER A 205 -53.26 -11.35 2.97
CA SER A 205 -53.70 -11.31 1.57
C SER A 205 -54.47 -12.57 1.19
N LYS A 206 -54.00 -13.75 1.61
CA LYS A 206 -54.71 -15.03 1.36
C LYS A 206 -56.06 -15.09 2.06
N VAL A 207 -56.14 -14.67 3.32
CA VAL A 207 -57.42 -14.58 4.06
C VAL A 207 -58.38 -13.61 3.36
N MET A 208 -57.90 -12.46 2.91
CA MET A 208 -58.72 -11.50 2.15
C MET A 208 -59.23 -12.10 0.83
N GLN A 209 -58.38 -12.81 0.09
CA GLN A 209 -58.79 -13.52 -1.14
C GLN A 209 -59.87 -14.56 -0.86
N LEU A 210 -59.70 -15.38 0.19
CA LEU A 210 -60.70 -16.38 0.57
C LEU A 210 -62.01 -15.75 1.04
N ASN A 211 -61.96 -14.66 1.81
CA ASN A 211 -63.16 -13.94 2.22
C ASN A 211 -63.91 -13.34 1.03
N ASN A 212 -63.19 -12.80 0.05
CA ASN A 212 -63.82 -12.32 -1.19
C ASN A 212 -64.49 -13.47 -1.95
N GLN A 213 -63.84 -14.63 -2.07
CA GLN A 213 -64.44 -15.83 -2.68
C GLN A 213 -65.68 -16.30 -1.91
N LEU A 214 -65.63 -16.29 -0.58
CA LEU A 214 -66.76 -16.64 0.27
C LEU A 214 -67.95 -15.71 0.02
N ALA A 215 -67.71 -14.39 -0.04
CA ALA A 215 -68.75 -13.40 -0.32
C ALA A 215 -69.41 -13.63 -1.70
N VAL A 216 -68.61 -13.93 -2.72
CA VAL A 216 -69.13 -14.27 -4.07
C VAL A 216 -70.00 -15.53 -4.02
N LEU A 217 -69.55 -16.59 -3.35
CA LEU A 217 -70.33 -17.83 -3.22
C LEU A 217 -71.61 -17.65 -2.40
N GLN A 218 -71.57 -16.83 -1.34
CA GLN A 218 -72.74 -16.48 -0.55
C GLN A 218 -73.78 -15.73 -1.40
N ALA A 219 -73.36 -14.72 -2.18
CA ALA A 219 -74.25 -14.01 -3.09
C ALA A 219 -74.88 -14.94 -4.14
N GLN A 220 -74.10 -15.87 -4.71
CA GLN A 220 -74.63 -16.88 -5.63
C GLN A 220 -75.66 -17.80 -4.96
N ARG A 221 -75.41 -18.23 -3.73
CA ARG A 221 -76.34 -19.06 -2.95
C ARG A 221 -77.64 -18.31 -2.64
N GLU A 222 -77.57 -17.05 -2.24
CA GLU A 222 -78.75 -16.21 -1.99
C GLU A 222 -79.56 -16.00 -3.27
N GLN A 223 -78.89 -15.74 -4.39
CA GLN A 223 -79.56 -15.64 -5.69
C GLN A 223 -80.26 -16.94 -6.09
N ALA A 224 -79.62 -18.09 -5.87
CA ALA A 224 -80.23 -19.39 -6.13
C ALA A 224 -81.44 -19.65 -5.21
N ARG A 225 -81.32 -19.34 -3.91
CA ARG A 225 -82.43 -19.44 -2.94
C ARG A 225 -83.61 -18.55 -3.31
N ALA A 226 -83.35 -17.31 -3.72
CA ALA A 226 -84.40 -16.40 -4.16
C ALA A 226 -85.16 -16.97 -5.37
N LYS A 227 -84.45 -17.57 -6.34
CA LYS A 227 -85.08 -18.27 -7.48
C LYS A 227 -85.90 -19.47 -7.03
N VAL A 228 -85.38 -20.29 -6.11
CA VAL A 228 -86.12 -21.44 -5.55
C VAL A 228 -87.41 -20.98 -4.89
N HIS A 229 -87.35 -19.99 -4.00
CA HIS A 229 -88.55 -19.44 -3.37
C HIS A 229 -89.56 -18.88 -4.36
N GLN A 230 -89.11 -18.20 -5.43
CA GLN A 230 -90.02 -17.74 -6.49
C GLN A 230 -90.75 -18.91 -7.17
N TRP A 231 -90.06 -20.02 -7.44
CA TRP A 231 -90.67 -21.20 -8.05
C TRP A 231 -91.57 -21.97 -7.08
N GLU A 232 -91.20 -22.06 -5.80
CA GLU A 232 -92.04 -22.63 -4.74
C GLU A 232 -93.35 -21.84 -4.61
N SER A 233 -93.30 -20.51 -4.57
CA SER A 233 -94.51 -19.67 -4.53
C SER A 233 -95.41 -19.94 -5.73
N LYS A 234 -94.86 -19.90 -6.95
CA LYS A 234 -95.61 -20.24 -8.17
C LYS A 234 -96.21 -21.64 -8.11
N TRP A 235 -95.48 -22.62 -7.59
CA TRP A 235 -95.97 -23.99 -7.41
C TRP A 235 -97.15 -24.04 -6.43
N THR A 236 -97.07 -23.34 -5.29
CA THR A 236 -98.19 -23.26 -4.33
C THR A 236 -99.41 -22.55 -4.89
N GLU A 237 -99.24 -21.52 -5.73
CA GLU A 237 -100.32 -20.85 -6.45
C GLU A 237 -101.01 -21.81 -7.43
N ILE A 238 -100.22 -22.58 -8.19
CA ILE A 238 -100.74 -23.61 -9.11
C ILE A 238 -101.49 -24.68 -8.31
N GLN A 239 -100.90 -25.18 -7.22
CA GLN A 239 -101.49 -26.23 -6.39
C GLN A 239 -102.79 -25.77 -5.72
N SER A 240 -102.82 -24.56 -5.15
CA SER A 240 -104.04 -23.99 -4.55
C SER A 240 -105.10 -23.72 -5.60
N THR A 241 -104.72 -23.24 -6.79
CA THR A 241 -105.65 -23.06 -7.91
C THR A 241 -106.22 -24.39 -8.37
N ALA A 242 -105.38 -25.43 -8.52
CA ALA A 242 -105.81 -26.78 -8.86
C ALA A 242 -106.78 -27.33 -7.79
N ALA A 243 -106.44 -27.25 -6.51
CA ALA A 243 -107.31 -27.67 -5.41
C ALA A 243 -108.66 -26.95 -5.43
N ARG A 244 -108.68 -25.63 -5.66
CA ARG A 244 -109.91 -24.84 -5.80
C ARG A 244 -110.73 -25.29 -6.99
N LYS A 245 -110.11 -25.53 -8.16
CA LYS A 245 -110.78 -26.03 -9.35
C LYS A 245 -111.34 -27.44 -9.15
N THR A 246 -110.60 -28.33 -8.49
CA THR A 246 -111.06 -29.67 -8.11
C THR A 246 -112.25 -29.60 -7.15
N LEU A 247 -112.22 -28.71 -6.15
CA LEU A 247 -113.35 -28.49 -5.24
C LEU A 247 -114.57 -27.96 -5.99
N GLN A 248 -114.40 -26.94 -6.84
CA GLN A 248 -115.48 -26.39 -7.67
C GLN A 248 -116.09 -27.46 -8.56
N LEU A 249 -115.27 -28.28 -9.22
CA LEU A 249 -115.74 -29.42 -10.00
C LEU A 249 -116.54 -30.39 -9.12
N GLY A 250 -116.04 -30.76 -7.94
CA GLY A 250 -116.77 -31.60 -6.98
C GLY A 250 -118.12 -31.01 -6.55
N GLN A 251 -118.17 -29.71 -6.29
CA GLN A 251 -119.42 -29.00 -5.94
C GLN A 251 -120.42 -29.00 -7.09
N ILE A 252 -119.98 -28.72 -8.32
CA ILE A 252 -120.81 -28.80 -9.53
C ILE A 252 -121.36 -30.21 -9.66
N ARG A 253 -120.49 -31.23 -9.57
CA ARG A 253 -120.90 -32.64 -9.68
C ARG A 253 -121.96 -33.00 -8.64
N MET A 254 -121.80 -32.58 -7.39
CA MET A 254 -122.79 -32.82 -6.33
C MET A 254 -124.10 -32.06 -6.55
N ALA A 255 -124.05 -30.79 -6.96
CA ALA A 255 -125.25 -30.01 -7.25
C ALA A 255 -126.03 -30.59 -8.43
N THR A 256 -125.34 -30.96 -9.51
CA THR A 256 -125.90 -31.70 -10.65
C THR A 256 -126.57 -32.98 -10.20
N LEU A 257 -125.88 -33.81 -9.42
CA LEU A 257 -126.40 -35.08 -8.93
C LEU A 257 -127.64 -34.87 -8.05
N ASN A 258 -127.65 -33.86 -7.19
CA ASN A 258 -128.80 -33.51 -6.36
C ASN A 258 -130.01 -33.06 -7.20
N LEU A 259 -129.79 -32.21 -8.21
CA LEU A 259 -130.84 -31.77 -9.14
C LEU A 259 -131.37 -32.94 -9.98
N PHE A 260 -130.48 -33.80 -10.47
CA PHE A 260 -130.83 -35.02 -11.20
C PHE A 260 -131.70 -35.96 -10.36
N GLN A 261 -131.32 -36.20 -9.10
CA GLN A 261 -132.14 -36.97 -8.17
C GLN A 261 -133.50 -36.32 -7.89
N LEU A 262 -133.58 -34.99 -7.82
CA LEU A 262 -134.85 -34.28 -7.65
C LEU A 262 -135.75 -34.43 -8.89
N ALA A 263 -135.16 -34.30 -10.09
CA ALA A 263 -135.85 -34.48 -11.36
C ALA A 263 -136.40 -35.91 -11.51
N LEU A 264 -135.58 -36.93 -11.19
CA LEU A 264 -136.03 -38.34 -11.15
C LEU A 264 -137.20 -38.56 -10.17
N LYS A 265 -137.18 -37.92 -9.00
CA LYS A 265 -138.28 -38.00 -8.01
C LYS A 265 -139.59 -37.41 -8.54
N GLN A 266 -139.53 -36.28 -9.25
CA GLN A 266 -140.73 -35.63 -9.80
C GLN A 266 -141.29 -36.36 -11.01
N MET A 267 -140.41 -36.83 -11.90
CA MET A 267 -140.77 -37.46 -13.16
C MET A 267 -141.13 -38.95 -13.04
N LYS A 268 -140.85 -39.61 -11.91
CA LYS A 268 -141.00 -41.07 -11.72
C LYS A 268 -140.37 -41.89 -12.86
N LEU A 269 -139.35 -41.35 -13.55
CA LEU A 269 -138.64 -42.04 -14.61
C LEU A 269 -137.56 -42.96 -14.01
N PRO A 270 -137.50 -44.25 -14.36
CA PRO A 270 -136.39 -45.11 -13.96
C PRO A 270 -135.23 -44.93 -14.97
N VAL A 271 -134.45 -43.85 -14.86
CA VAL A 271 -133.21 -43.71 -15.63
C VAL A 271 -132.03 -44.13 -14.76
N ASN A 272 -131.29 -45.14 -15.21
CA ASN A 272 -130.11 -45.65 -14.52
C ASN A 272 -128.85 -44.98 -15.10
N VAL A 273 -128.61 -43.71 -14.73
CA VAL A 273 -127.40 -42.97 -15.11
C VAL A 273 -126.30 -43.20 -14.07
N PRO A 274 -125.06 -43.51 -14.47
CA PRO A 274 -123.94 -43.67 -13.54
C PRO A 274 -123.68 -42.43 -12.69
N LEU A 275 -123.26 -42.64 -11.43
CA LEU A 275 -123.02 -41.55 -10.47
C LEU A 275 -121.91 -40.58 -10.88
N GLU A 276 -120.95 -41.02 -11.69
CA GLU A 276 -119.78 -40.22 -12.08
C GLU A 276 -119.96 -39.45 -13.39
N ASP A 277 -121.00 -39.75 -14.16
CA ASP A 277 -121.25 -39.13 -15.46
C ASP A 277 -122.14 -37.89 -15.31
N THR A 278 -121.49 -36.76 -15.06
CA THR A 278 -122.20 -35.52 -14.76
C THR A 278 -122.77 -34.80 -15.98
N GLU A 279 -122.27 -35.12 -17.18
CA GLU A 279 -122.78 -34.53 -18.43
C GLU A 279 -124.16 -35.10 -18.73
N THR A 280 -124.29 -36.43 -18.71
CA THR A 280 -125.58 -37.09 -18.94
C THR A 280 -126.61 -36.80 -17.83
N GLN A 281 -126.17 -36.61 -16.58
CA GLN A 281 -127.05 -36.15 -15.50
C GLN A 281 -127.60 -34.73 -15.74
N LEU A 282 -126.78 -33.80 -16.23
CA LEU A 282 -127.22 -32.46 -16.60
C LEU A 282 -128.20 -32.49 -17.77
N ASP A 283 -127.96 -33.34 -18.78
CA ASP A 283 -128.86 -33.48 -19.93
C ASP A 283 -130.27 -33.91 -19.50
N VAL A 284 -130.38 -34.85 -18.55
CA VAL A 284 -131.69 -35.27 -18.02
C VAL A 284 -132.34 -34.15 -17.19
N VAL A 285 -131.56 -33.42 -16.37
CA VAL A 285 -132.08 -32.25 -15.64
C VAL A 285 -132.58 -31.18 -16.62
N GLN A 286 -131.87 -30.94 -17.72
CA GLN A 286 -132.26 -29.99 -18.76
C GLN A 286 -133.56 -30.43 -19.46
N LEU A 287 -133.67 -31.70 -19.85
CA LEU A 287 -134.91 -32.28 -20.39
C LEU A 287 -136.08 -32.07 -19.43
N CYS A 288 -135.90 -32.37 -18.14
CA CYS A 288 -136.97 -32.18 -17.16
C CYS A 288 -137.37 -30.71 -16.97
N LEU A 289 -136.40 -29.79 -17.02
CA LEU A 289 -136.68 -28.35 -16.94
C LEU A 289 -137.40 -27.83 -18.18
N LEU A 290 -137.04 -28.31 -19.37
CA LEU A 290 -137.73 -27.99 -20.62
C LEU A 290 -139.15 -28.53 -20.61
N ASP A 291 -139.36 -29.78 -20.20
CA ASP A 291 -140.70 -30.37 -20.05
C ASP A 291 -141.56 -29.56 -19.06
N LEU A 292 -141.01 -29.15 -17.91
CA LEU A 292 -141.71 -28.29 -16.96
C LEU A 292 -142.01 -26.90 -17.53
N ALA A 293 -141.10 -26.32 -18.32
CA ALA A 293 -141.30 -25.04 -18.99
C ALA A 293 -142.38 -25.12 -20.07
N ASP A 294 -142.43 -26.23 -20.81
CA ASP A 294 -143.45 -26.52 -21.82
C ASP A 294 -144.82 -26.76 -21.16
N ILE A 295 -144.89 -27.50 -20.04
CA ILE A 295 -146.12 -27.63 -19.24
C ILE A 295 -146.62 -26.28 -18.72
N LEU A 296 -145.72 -25.40 -18.25
CA LEU A 296 -146.08 -24.05 -17.82
C LEU A 296 -146.51 -23.16 -19.00
N ALA A 297 -145.93 -23.35 -20.18
CA ALA A 297 -146.33 -22.65 -21.40
C ALA A 297 -147.70 -23.13 -21.91
N ASP A 298 -148.01 -24.41 -21.75
CA ASP A 298 -149.32 -25.00 -22.10
C ASP A 298 -150.41 -24.63 -21.09
N LEU A 299 -150.09 -24.54 -19.79
CA LEU A 299 -150.99 -23.97 -18.77
C LEU A 299 -151.31 -22.50 -19.06
N ARG A 300 -150.35 -21.72 -19.57
CA ARG A 300 -150.57 -20.32 -20.00
C ARG A 300 -151.39 -20.18 -21.29
N LYS A 301 -151.58 -21.25 -22.07
CA LYS A 301 -152.42 -21.25 -23.28
C LYS A 301 -153.84 -21.79 -23.02
N GLY A 302 -154.16 -22.22 -21.79
CA GLY A 302 -155.43 -22.85 -21.41
C GLY A 302 -156.45 -21.98 -20.67
N GLU A 303 -156.21 -20.67 -20.45
CA GLU A 303 -157.19 -19.78 -19.80
C GLU A 303 -158.03 -18.97 -20.81
N PRO A 304 -159.35 -19.26 -20.98
CA PRO A 304 -160.33 -18.33 -21.52
C PRO A 304 -160.95 -17.42 -20.43
N ALA A 305 -161.32 -16.22 -20.86
CA ALA A 305 -161.82 -15.11 -20.05
C ALA A 305 -163.01 -15.45 -19.13
N SER A 306 -162.97 -14.94 -17.91
CA SER A 306 -164.16 -14.59 -17.12
C SER A 306 -164.01 -13.19 -16.54
N ALA A 307 -165.09 -12.42 -16.62
CA ALA A 307 -165.20 -11.03 -16.23
C ALA A 307 -165.88 -10.87 -14.86
N SER A 308 -165.65 -9.70 -14.26
CA SER A 308 -166.44 -8.98 -13.25
C SER A 308 -166.10 -9.24 -11.77
N GLN A 309 -165.29 -8.37 -11.16
CA GLN A 309 -165.74 -7.17 -10.42
C GLN A 309 -164.66 -6.09 -10.44
#